data_AF-A0A3M1RST1-F1
#
_entry.id   AF-A0A3M1RST1-F1
#
_cell.length_a   1.000
_cell.length_b   1.000
_cell.length_c   1.000
_cell.angle_alpha   90.00
_cell.angle_beta   90.00
_cell.angle_gamma   90.00
#
_symmetry.space_group_name_H-M   'P 1'
#
loop_
_entity.id
_entity.type
_entity.pdbx_description
1 polymer ?
#
loop_
_entity_poly.entity_id
_entity_poly.type
_entity_poly.pdbx_seq_one_letter_code
_entity_poly.pdbx_strand_id
1 'polypeptide(L)'
;MNKILSKKNGYIFILIVIGLILRLWGINFGLPLKYARPDEDQIVETSIYLFTGDYNPHFYYYPHLFIYLNHFLYRIIYYLGYLAGTYENYLDFVKNFIISPSLFFLVPRLFSAFVGTFTIWLTYITARRFYGKEAGIFSSSLLTFAYLHIRDSHFGTTDICLTASILLTAFFTAKILQNGKGYISSAIAGGIAAGFKYNGALSSIFVFTAHLLFYLKSGKGIKRALLDLKIYLTGILMTIIFLVTSPGLIPEYETFLKKLKFMAKWIYQSGKTNLEIGWLFYLKTTLLSGIGFPFLLLSLIGFLYMLYRHKYEDIVLLSFPLFYYIYIGNGYGVFSRYMIPIIPFLAIYAGNFLVEIYQEKGILKKKGKIVSVTLLTIAIIPSLLNAVKCDILMSKKDTRIEAREWIENNIPFGSRIYLYSSYKYNIPYLERGKEAINREISIFEKVLSNNNRNHYRLYLDSYRYMLKKGIIPLRNSYEYIFSNNFTEEDIEKYKIEYLITGNSFLLFYSSPIEKVMPIIKRRFRLIKTFSPLKENIEKPSKAVFDILDAFYLPLSGFDEFEKPGPLIKIYALKKD
;
A
#
# COMPACT_ATOMS: atom_id res chain seq x y z
N MET A 1 -30.90 6.98 4.95
CA MET A 1 -30.20 7.44 3.73
C MET A 1 -30.86 8.64 3.05
N ASN A 2 -32.19 8.75 3.02
CA ASN A 2 -32.91 9.82 2.27
C ASN A 2 -32.70 11.27 2.75
N LYS A 3 -32.17 11.52 3.96
CA LYS A 3 -31.80 12.88 4.43
C LYS A 3 -30.42 13.35 3.97
N ILE A 4 -29.62 12.48 3.33
CA ILE A 4 -28.23 12.80 2.91
C ILE A 4 -28.20 13.44 1.51
N LEU A 5 -29.21 13.21 0.67
CA LEU A 5 -29.28 13.69 -0.72
C LEU A 5 -30.09 14.98 -0.92
N SER A 6 -30.23 15.83 0.11
CA SER A 6 -30.76 17.18 -0.10
C SER A 6 -29.75 18.03 -0.89
N LYS A 7 -30.22 19.01 -1.68
CA LYS A 7 -29.41 19.99 -2.45
C LYS A 7 -28.23 20.61 -1.65
N LYS A 8 -28.26 20.59 -0.30
CA LYS A 8 -27.22 21.11 0.61
C LYS A 8 -25.95 20.24 0.77
N ASN A 9 -25.92 19.04 0.20
CA ASN A 9 -24.77 18.11 0.25
C ASN A 9 -24.18 17.75 -1.13
N GLY A 10 -24.56 18.43 -2.22
CA GLY A 10 -24.02 18.12 -3.56
C GLY A 10 -22.48 18.20 -3.65
N TYR A 11 -21.86 19.06 -2.84
CA TYR A 11 -20.40 19.22 -2.80
C TYR A 11 -19.64 17.93 -2.41
N ILE A 12 -20.08 17.23 -1.36
CA ILE A 12 -19.37 16.01 -0.93
C ILE A 12 -19.49 14.90 -1.98
N PHE A 13 -20.59 14.86 -2.71
CA PHE A 13 -20.74 13.93 -3.83
C PHE A 13 -19.74 14.24 -4.94
N ILE A 14 -19.56 15.52 -5.31
CA ILE A 14 -18.55 15.93 -6.29
C ILE A 14 -17.14 15.51 -5.84
N LEU A 15 -16.77 15.75 -4.58
CA LEU A 15 -15.49 15.31 -4.04
C LEU A 15 -15.31 13.79 -4.06
N ILE A 16 -16.36 13.02 -3.75
CA ILE A 16 -16.34 11.56 -3.82
C ILE A 16 -16.12 11.10 -5.27
N VAL A 17 -16.82 11.69 -6.24
CA VAL A 17 -16.67 11.34 -7.66
C VAL A 17 -15.26 11.67 -8.17
N ILE A 18 -14.77 12.88 -7.90
CA ILE A 18 -13.40 13.28 -8.28
C ILE A 18 -12.37 12.38 -7.58
N GLY A 19 -12.56 12.14 -6.28
CA GLY A 19 -11.70 11.28 -5.49
C GLY A 19 -11.66 9.84 -5.98
N LEU A 20 -12.77 9.32 -6.49
CA LEU A 20 -12.85 8.00 -7.11
C LEU A 20 -12.11 7.98 -8.45
N ILE A 21 -12.33 8.99 -9.31
CA ILE A 21 -11.63 9.09 -10.61
C ILE A 21 -10.11 9.07 -10.40
N LEU A 22 -9.59 9.88 -9.47
CA LEU A 22 -8.17 9.94 -9.14
C LEU A 22 -7.60 8.64 -8.56
N ARG A 23 -8.43 7.75 -8.00
CA ARG A 23 -7.98 6.46 -7.42
C ARG A 23 -8.16 5.28 -8.37
N LEU A 24 -8.91 5.48 -9.45
CA LEU A 24 -9.10 4.48 -10.51
C LEU A 24 -8.18 4.76 -11.71
N TRP A 25 -7.72 6.00 -11.89
CA TRP A 25 -6.84 6.35 -12.99
C TRP A 25 -5.46 5.69 -12.85
N GLY A 26 -5.12 4.77 -13.75
CA GLY A 26 -3.85 4.04 -13.70
C GLY A 26 -3.85 2.88 -12.70
N ILE A 27 -5.01 2.47 -12.16
CA ILE A 27 -5.11 1.37 -11.18
C ILE A 27 -4.63 0.02 -11.71
N ASN A 28 -4.62 -0.15 -13.03
CA ASN A 28 -4.08 -1.32 -13.74
C ASN A 28 -2.56 -1.27 -13.93
N PHE A 29 -1.85 -0.33 -13.30
CA PHE A 29 -0.41 -0.15 -13.44
C PHE A 29 0.35 -1.49 -13.33
N GLY A 30 1.34 -1.64 -14.20
CA GLY A 30 2.21 -2.81 -14.21
C GLY A 30 1.52 -4.14 -14.56
N LEU A 31 0.19 -4.23 -14.70
CA LEU A 31 -0.43 -5.49 -15.11
C LEU A 31 -0.08 -5.82 -16.58
N PRO A 32 0.19 -7.10 -16.93
CA PRO A 32 0.00 -8.32 -16.13
C PRO A 32 1.21 -8.75 -15.28
N LEU A 33 2.15 -7.86 -14.95
CA LEU A 33 3.28 -8.20 -14.07
C LEU A 33 2.78 -8.60 -12.68
N LYS A 34 3.06 -9.85 -12.30
CA LYS A 34 2.84 -10.34 -10.93
C LYS A 34 3.62 -9.54 -9.88
N TYR A 35 4.81 -9.07 -10.25
CA TYR A 35 5.77 -8.42 -9.36
C TYR A 35 5.83 -6.91 -9.60
N ALA A 36 4.67 -6.28 -9.85
CA ALA A 36 4.57 -4.83 -10.02
C ALA A 36 4.92 -4.08 -8.72
N ARG A 37 4.56 -4.63 -7.55
CA ARG A 37 4.89 -4.13 -6.20
C ARG A 37 5.00 -5.28 -5.17
N PRO A 38 6.03 -5.33 -4.30
CA PRO A 38 6.34 -6.48 -3.41
C PRO A 38 5.32 -6.89 -2.34
N ASP A 39 4.44 -5.98 -1.91
CA ASP A 39 3.49 -6.29 -0.84
C ASP A 39 2.18 -6.91 -1.37
N GLU A 40 1.85 -6.63 -2.64
CA GLU A 40 0.61 -7.12 -3.25
C GLU A 40 0.69 -8.63 -3.54
N ASP A 41 1.84 -9.14 -4.01
CA ASP A 41 1.97 -10.56 -4.32
C ASP A 41 1.78 -11.43 -3.07
N GLN A 42 2.37 -11.06 -1.94
CA GLN A 42 2.20 -11.83 -0.70
C GLN A 42 0.72 -11.91 -0.29
N ILE A 43 0.00 -10.78 -0.31
CA ILE A 43 -1.42 -10.74 0.03
C ILE A 43 -2.25 -11.57 -0.94
N VAL A 44 -2.02 -11.41 -2.25
CA VAL A 44 -2.79 -12.11 -3.29
C VAL A 44 -2.54 -13.61 -3.22
N GLU A 45 -1.29 -14.03 -3.14
CA GLU A 45 -0.91 -15.45 -3.06
C GLU A 45 -1.48 -16.12 -1.81
N THR A 46 -1.39 -15.47 -0.64
CA THR A 46 -1.97 -16.01 0.60
C THR A 46 -3.50 -16.06 0.54
N SER A 47 -4.15 -15.11 -0.12
CA SER A 47 -5.61 -15.12 -0.30
C SER A 47 -6.08 -16.24 -1.24
N ILE A 48 -5.26 -16.57 -2.24
CA ILE A 48 -5.50 -17.70 -3.14
C ILE A 48 -5.24 -19.03 -2.45
N TYR A 49 -4.23 -19.08 -1.59
CA TYR A 49 -3.92 -20.26 -0.80
C TYR A 49 -5.12 -20.78 0.03
N LEU A 50 -5.98 -19.90 0.55
CA LEU A 50 -7.16 -20.30 1.31
C LEU A 50 -8.19 -21.13 0.50
N PHE A 51 -8.08 -21.21 -0.83
CA PHE A 51 -8.87 -22.13 -1.65
C PHE A 51 -8.49 -23.61 -1.45
N THR A 52 -7.36 -23.91 -0.79
CA THR A 52 -6.99 -25.28 -0.39
C THR A 52 -7.92 -25.87 0.68
N GLY A 53 -8.69 -25.03 1.37
CA GLY A 53 -9.50 -25.42 2.52
C GLY A 53 -8.80 -25.23 3.87
N ASP A 54 -7.49 -24.97 3.89
CA ASP A 54 -6.81 -24.46 5.08
C ASP A 54 -7.06 -22.97 5.22
N TYR A 55 -7.92 -22.61 6.18
CA TYR A 55 -8.28 -21.21 6.44
C TYR A 55 -7.27 -20.47 7.33
N ASN A 56 -6.19 -21.10 7.79
CA ASN A 56 -5.11 -20.39 8.47
C ASN A 56 -4.13 -19.84 7.42
N PRO A 57 -3.91 -18.51 7.32
CA PRO A 57 -3.03 -17.94 6.29
C PRO A 57 -1.54 -18.29 6.41
N HIS A 58 -1.09 -18.77 7.59
CA HIS A 58 0.34 -19.04 7.88
C HIS A 58 1.28 -17.85 7.64
N PHE A 59 0.72 -16.63 7.59
CA PHE A 59 1.41 -15.40 7.23
C PHE A 59 1.18 -14.33 8.29
N TYR A 60 2.06 -14.32 9.29
CA TYR A 60 1.89 -13.54 10.52
C TYR A 60 2.57 -12.16 10.53
N TYR A 61 3.13 -11.74 9.40
CA TYR A 61 3.65 -10.36 9.24
C TYR A 61 2.51 -9.33 9.21
N TYR A 62 1.30 -9.75 8.87
CA TYR A 62 0.11 -8.92 8.98
C TYR A 62 -1.00 -9.71 9.67
N PRO A 63 -1.93 -9.02 10.35
CA PRO A 63 -3.25 -9.55 10.64
C PRO A 63 -3.98 -10.06 9.38
N HIS A 64 -4.97 -10.93 9.56
CA HIS A 64 -5.52 -11.71 8.46
C HIS A 64 -6.77 -11.11 7.79
N LEU A 65 -7.34 -10.01 8.30
CA LEU A 65 -8.63 -9.51 7.82
C LEU A 65 -8.63 -9.19 6.33
N PHE A 66 -7.58 -8.52 5.83
CA PHE A 66 -7.49 -8.15 4.43
C PHE A 66 -7.35 -9.38 3.52
N ILE A 67 -6.62 -10.40 3.98
CA ILE A 67 -6.47 -11.67 3.28
C ILE A 67 -7.83 -12.39 3.18
N TYR A 68 -8.59 -12.45 4.27
CA TYR A 68 -9.92 -13.05 4.25
C TYR A 68 -10.91 -12.27 3.38
N LEU A 69 -10.86 -10.94 3.40
CA LEU A 69 -11.69 -10.12 2.52
C LEU A 69 -11.37 -10.36 1.05
N ASN A 70 -10.09 -10.42 0.68
CA ASN A 70 -9.69 -10.73 -0.69
C ASN A 70 -10.12 -12.14 -1.10
N HIS A 71 -9.92 -13.13 -0.23
CA HIS A 71 -10.41 -14.49 -0.47
C HIS A 71 -11.93 -14.54 -0.67
N PHE A 72 -12.68 -13.80 0.15
CA PHE A 72 -14.13 -13.68 0.02
C PHE A 72 -14.53 -13.06 -1.32
N LEU A 73 -13.88 -11.96 -1.73
CA LEU A 73 -14.11 -11.34 -3.03
C LEU A 73 -13.78 -12.29 -4.19
N TYR A 74 -12.69 -13.04 -4.09
CA TYR A 74 -12.35 -14.06 -5.09
C TYR A 74 -13.38 -15.19 -5.14
N ARG A 75 -13.94 -15.62 -4.00
CA ARG A 75 -15.02 -16.61 -3.98
C ARG A 75 -16.29 -16.11 -4.67
N ILE A 76 -16.64 -14.82 -4.49
CA ILE A 76 -17.75 -14.21 -5.23
C ILE A 76 -17.48 -14.26 -6.73
N ILE A 77 -16.29 -13.84 -7.18
CA ILE A 77 -15.92 -13.83 -8.59
C ILE A 77 -15.89 -15.25 -9.18
N TYR A 78 -15.32 -16.20 -8.45
CA TYR A 78 -15.35 -17.62 -8.82
C TYR A 78 -16.80 -18.11 -8.98
N TYR A 79 -17.67 -17.86 -8.01
CA TYR A 79 -19.05 -18.34 -8.05
C TYR A 79 -19.84 -17.72 -9.21
N LEU A 80 -19.69 -16.41 -9.45
CA LEU A 80 -20.29 -15.75 -10.61
C LEU A 80 -19.78 -16.32 -11.93
N GLY A 81 -18.47 -16.56 -12.04
CA GLY A 81 -17.88 -17.19 -13.22
C GLY A 81 -18.30 -18.65 -13.39
N TYR A 82 -18.50 -19.39 -12.31
CA TYR A 82 -19.03 -20.76 -12.34
C TYR A 82 -20.48 -20.77 -12.87
N LEU A 83 -21.34 -19.90 -12.36
CA LEU A 83 -22.72 -19.76 -12.86
C LEU A 83 -22.78 -19.31 -14.33
N ALA A 84 -21.82 -18.51 -14.77
CA ALA A 84 -21.71 -18.07 -16.15
C ALA A 84 -21.04 -19.09 -17.08
N GLY A 85 -20.58 -20.24 -16.57
CA GLY A 85 -19.86 -21.26 -17.35
C GLY A 85 -18.39 -20.91 -17.67
N THR A 86 -17.84 -19.83 -17.10
CA THR A 86 -16.43 -19.42 -17.25
C THR A 86 -15.46 -20.38 -16.53
N TYR A 87 -15.88 -20.96 -15.41
CA TYR A 87 -15.07 -21.88 -14.59
C TYR A 87 -15.85 -23.17 -14.32
N GLU A 88 -15.27 -24.35 -14.52
CA GLU A 88 -15.94 -25.61 -14.18
C GLU A 88 -15.83 -25.93 -12.68
N ASN A 89 -14.72 -25.51 -12.05
CA ASN A 89 -14.45 -25.71 -10.63
C ASN A 89 -13.42 -24.69 -10.12
N TYR A 90 -13.17 -24.67 -8.81
CA TYR A 90 -12.25 -23.71 -8.19
C TYR A 90 -10.81 -23.89 -8.64
N LEU A 91 -10.38 -25.09 -9.06
CA LEU A 91 -9.03 -25.29 -9.59
C LEU A 91 -8.85 -24.54 -10.91
N ASP A 92 -9.89 -24.45 -11.74
CA ASP A 92 -9.84 -23.65 -12.98
C ASP A 92 -9.70 -22.16 -12.70
N PHE A 93 -10.39 -21.67 -11.66
CA PHE A 93 -10.22 -20.30 -11.20
C PHE A 93 -8.80 -20.04 -10.68
N VAL A 94 -8.27 -20.93 -9.85
CA VAL A 94 -6.89 -20.81 -9.33
C VAL A 94 -5.85 -20.90 -10.44
N LYS A 95 -6.05 -21.73 -11.48
CA LYS A 95 -5.15 -21.77 -12.65
C LYS A 95 -5.09 -20.44 -13.36
N ASN A 96 -6.22 -19.72 -13.43
CA ASN A 96 -6.26 -18.40 -14.05
C ASN A 96 -5.28 -17.44 -13.36
N PHE A 97 -5.02 -17.57 -12.06
CA PHE A 97 -4.01 -16.76 -11.37
C PHE A 97 -2.58 -17.00 -11.91
N ILE A 98 -2.26 -18.24 -12.30
CA ILE A 98 -0.94 -18.59 -12.84
C ILE A 98 -0.78 -18.07 -14.27
N ILE A 99 -1.85 -18.16 -15.08
CA ILE A 99 -1.83 -17.82 -16.50
C ILE A 99 -2.00 -16.30 -16.70
N SER A 100 -2.95 -15.70 -15.99
CA SER A 100 -3.33 -14.30 -16.07
C SER A 100 -3.59 -13.72 -14.68
N PRO A 101 -2.53 -13.29 -13.97
CA PRO A 101 -2.68 -12.80 -12.59
C PRO A 101 -3.45 -11.47 -12.49
N SER A 102 -3.67 -10.76 -13.61
CA SER A 102 -4.21 -9.39 -13.64
C SER A 102 -5.46 -9.19 -12.79
N LEU A 103 -6.45 -10.09 -12.90
CA LEU A 103 -7.69 -10.03 -12.14
C LEU A 103 -7.43 -10.04 -10.62
N PHE A 104 -6.51 -10.89 -10.18
CA PHE A 104 -6.20 -11.13 -8.78
C PHE A 104 -5.46 -9.94 -8.15
N PHE A 105 -4.74 -9.15 -8.93
CA PHE A 105 -4.17 -7.90 -8.42
C PHE A 105 -5.16 -6.74 -8.54
N LEU A 106 -6.00 -6.71 -9.57
CA LEU A 106 -6.95 -5.61 -9.77
C LEU A 106 -8.06 -5.57 -8.72
N VAL A 107 -8.57 -6.71 -8.28
CA VAL A 107 -9.65 -6.80 -7.27
C VAL A 107 -9.28 -6.15 -5.93
N PRO A 108 -8.17 -6.50 -5.26
CA PRO A 108 -7.79 -5.84 -4.01
C PRO A 108 -7.45 -4.35 -4.21
N ARG A 109 -6.92 -3.96 -5.37
CA ARG A 109 -6.71 -2.54 -5.71
C ARG A 109 -8.02 -1.77 -5.81
N LEU A 110 -9.01 -2.32 -6.51
CA LEU A 110 -10.36 -1.73 -6.61
C LEU A 110 -10.98 -1.58 -5.23
N PHE A 111 -10.89 -2.62 -4.39
CA PHE A 111 -11.38 -2.54 -3.01
C PHE A 111 -10.69 -1.42 -2.23
N SER A 112 -9.36 -1.32 -2.31
CA SER A 112 -8.58 -0.23 -1.70
C SER A 112 -9.00 1.15 -2.24
N ALA A 113 -9.22 1.30 -3.54
CA ALA A 113 -9.66 2.54 -4.17
C ALA A 113 -11.06 2.98 -3.68
N PHE A 114 -12.00 2.04 -3.54
CA PHE A 114 -13.33 2.32 -2.99
C PHE A 114 -13.26 2.70 -1.51
N VAL A 115 -12.50 1.97 -0.70
CA VAL A 115 -12.32 2.31 0.72
C VAL A 115 -11.61 3.66 0.87
N GLY A 116 -10.60 3.91 0.03
CA GLY A 116 -9.86 5.16 0.00
C GLY A 116 -10.68 6.36 -0.50
N THR A 117 -11.70 6.11 -1.31
CA THR A 117 -12.71 7.13 -1.66
C THR A 117 -13.67 7.34 -0.49
N PHE A 118 -14.07 6.26 0.18
CA PHE A 118 -14.94 6.32 1.36
C PHE A 118 -14.30 7.10 2.53
N THR A 119 -12.96 7.10 2.66
CA THR A 119 -12.29 7.92 3.67
C THR A 119 -12.52 9.42 3.50
N ILE A 120 -12.82 9.91 2.28
CA ILE A 120 -13.21 11.31 2.02
C ILE A 120 -14.51 11.63 2.76
N TRP A 121 -15.52 10.78 2.62
CA TRP A 121 -16.78 10.92 3.33
C TRP A 121 -16.60 10.77 4.84
N LEU A 122 -15.81 9.79 5.29
CA LEU A 122 -15.50 9.61 6.71
C LEU A 122 -14.81 10.84 7.31
N THR A 123 -13.94 11.50 6.55
CA THR A 123 -13.24 12.71 6.98
C THR A 123 -14.21 13.87 7.09
N TYR A 124 -15.09 14.04 6.09
CA TYR A 124 -16.17 15.02 6.14
C TYR A 124 -17.04 14.86 7.39
N ILE A 125 -17.55 13.64 7.66
CA ILE A 125 -18.45 13.42 8.80
C ILE A 125 -17.73 13.50 10.15
N THR A 126 -16.47 13.09 10.22
CA THR A 126 -15.66 13.18 11.44
C THR A 126 -15.37 14.63 11.79
N ALA A 127 -14.80 15.39 10.86
CA ALA A 127 -14.53 16.80 11.08
C ALA A 127 -15.81 17.58 11.37
N ARG A 128 -16.91 17.27 10.65
CA ARG A 128 -18.22 17.86 10.90
C ARG A 128 -18.74 17.61 12.31
N ARG A 129 -18.49 16.41 12.84
CA ARG A 129 -18.95 16.02 14.18
C ARG A 129 -18.22 16.77 15.29
N PHE A 130 -16.93 17.02 15.11
CA PHE A 130 -16.11 17.72 16.10
C PHE A 130 -16.19 19.26 15.97
N TYR A 131 -16.24 19.78 14.74
CA TYR A 131 -16.02 21.21 14.47
C TYR A 131 -17.06 21.89 13.56
N GLY A 132 -18.09 21.17 13.12
CA GLY A 132 -19.16 21.74 12.30
C GLY A 132 -18.94 21.62 10.79
N LYS A 133 -19.95 22.04 10.02
CA LYS A 133 -20.08 21.72 8.58
C LYS A 133 -18.88 22.19 7.75
N GLU A 134 -18.40 23.39 8.02
CA GLU A 134 -17.33 24.07 7.29
C GLU A 134 -16.00 23.32 7.46
N ALA A 135 -15.71 22.82 8.66
CA ALA A 135 -14.54 21.97 8.91
C ALA A 135 -14.64 20.67 8.11
N GLY A 136 -15.84 20.07 8.06
CA GLY A 136 -16.16 18.95 7.17
C GLY A 136 -15.76 19.21 5.73
N ILE A 137 -16.20 20.34 5.18
CA ILE A 137 -15.93 20.75 3.80
C ILE A 137 -14.41 20.85 3.60
N PHE A 138 -13.73 21.76 4.30
CA PHE A 138 -12.29 21.99 4.10
C PHE A 138 -11.44 20.73 4.27
N SER A 139 -11.70 19.93 5.30
CA SER A 139 -10.93 18.71 5.57
C SER A 139 -11.11 17.67 4.47
N SER A 140 -12.34 17.48 4.00
CA SER A 140 -12.62 16.55 2.90
C SER A 140 -12.05 17.03 1.57
N SER A 141 -12.03 18.34 1.30
CA SER A 141 -11.38 18.91 0.12
C SER A 141 -9.89 18.58 0.10
N LEU A 142 -9.20 18.84 1.20
CA LEU A 142 -7.76 18.56 1.34
C LEU A 142 -7.47 17.07 1.18
N LEU A 143 -8.24 16.19 1.82
CA LEU A 143 -8.04 14.73 1.69
C LEU A 143 -8.34 14.20 0.28
N THR A 144 -9.34 14.77 -0.41
CA THR A 144 -9.70 14.36 -1.78
C THR A 144 -8.50 14.44 -2.71
N PHE A 145 -7.67 15.47 -2.53
CA PHE A 145 -6.49 15.77 -3.34
C PHE A 145 -5.15 15.42 -2.67
N ALA A 146 -5.15 14.73 -1.51
CA ALA A 146 -3.94 14.36 -0.79
C ALA A 146 -3.20 13.22 -1.53
N TYR A 147 -2.08 13.55 -2.18
CA TYR A 147 -1.41 12.68 -3.13
C TYR A 147 -0.99 11.34 -2.52
N LEU A 148 -0.37 11.34 -1.35
CA LEU A 148 0.08 10.12 -0.70
C LEU A 148 -1.10 9.18 -0.38
N HIS A 149 -2.26 9.73 -0.03
CA HIS A 149 -3.47 8.93 0.17
C HIS A 149 -4.05 8.43 -1.16
N ILE A 150 -4.03 9.25 -2.23
CA ILE A 150 -4.46 8.84 -3.58
C ILE A 150 -3.58 7.68 -4.08
N ARG A 151 -2.26 7.89 -4.10
CA ARG A 151 -1.27 6.92 -4.54
C ARG A 151 -1.47 5.58 -3.86
N ASP A 152 -1.52 5.56 -2.53
CA ASP A 152 -1.66 4.29 -1.81
C ASP A 152 -3.06 3.67 -1.87
N SER A 153 -4.08 4.42 -2.33
CA SER A 153 -5.39 3.84 -2.70
C SER A 153 -5.35 3.03 -3.99
N HIS A 154 -4.33 3.18 -4.83
CA HIS A 154 -4.13 2.32 -6.00
C HIS A 154 -3.60 0.94 -5.65
N PHE A 155 -3.13 0.73 -4.43
CA PHE A 155 -2.47 -0.50 -4.03
C PHE A 155 -3.42 -1.42 -3.27
N GLY A 156 -3.40 -2.70 -3.62
CA GLY A 156 -4.11 -3.77 -2.92
C GLY A 156 -3.41 -4.14 -1.62
N THR A 157 -3.24 -3.19 -0.70
CA THR A 157 -2.61 -3.37 0.61
C THR A 157 -3.52 -2.92 1.76
N THR A 158 -3.06 -3.12 3.00
CA THR A 158 -3.89 -2.94 4.19
C THR A 158 -4.00 -1.48 4.68
N ASP A 159 -3.13 -0.58 4.22
CA ASP A 159 -2.92 0.74 4.84
C ASP A 159 -4.13 1.68 4.71
N ILE A 160 -4.84 1.62 3.58
CA ILE A 160 -6.03 2.45 3.34
C ILE A 160 -7.22 1.95 4.17
N CYS A 161 -7.38 0.64 4.27
CA CYS A 161 -8.41 0.02 5.12
C CYS A 161 -8.15 0.31 6.59
N LEU A 162 -6.90 0.18 7.03
CA LEU A 162 -6.45 0.59 8.36
C LEU A 162 -6.83 2.06 8.63
N THR A 163 -6.48 2.96 7.72
CA THR A 163 -6.73 4.40 7.85
C THR A 163 -8.22 4.70 8.00
N ALA A 164 -9.06 4.08 7.17
CA ALA A 164 -10.52 4.20 7.25
C ALA A 164 -11.05 3.72 8.61
N SER A 165 -10.57 2.59 9.11
CA SER A 165 -10.99 2.03 10.41
C SER A 165 -10.54 2.88 11.60
N ILE A 166 -9.33 3.45 11.57
CA ILE A 166 -8.85 4.38 12.60
C ILE A 166 -9.71 5.65 12.63
N LEU A 167 -10.06 6.18 11.45
CA LEU A 167 -10.93 7.34 11.35
C LEU A 167 -12.37 7.05 11.83
N LEU A 168 -12.88 5.84 11.58
CA LEU A 168 -14.14 5.36 12.16
C LEU A 168 -14.07 5.26 13.69
N THR A 169 -12.95 4.80 14.25
CA THR A 169 -12.73 4.79 15.71
C THR A 169 -12.81 6.21 16.27
N ALA A 170 -12.16 7.18 15.64
CA ALA A 170 -12.25 8.59 16.03
C ALA A 170 -13.69 9.13 15.93
N PHE A 171 -14.40 8.82 14.84
CA PHE A 171 -15.80 9.22 14.64
C PHE A 171 -16.73 8.73 15.75
N PHE A 172 -16.62 7.46 16.15
CA PHE A 172 -17.45 6.90 17.21
C PHE A 172 -17.04 7.39 18.60
N THR A 173 -15.74 7.60 18.82
CA THR A 173 -15.18 8.13 20.06
C THR A 173 -15.74 9.50 20.42
N ALA A 174 -16.11 10.33 19.44
CA ALA A 174 -16.79 11.60 19.69
C ALA A 174 -18.05 11.46 20.56
N LYS A 175 -18.81 10.35 20.46
CA LYS A 175 -19.96 10.11 21.33
C LYS A 175 -19.56 9.90 22.79
N ILE A 176 -18.39 9.30 23.03
CA ILE A 176 -17.88 9.05 24.38
C ILE A 176 -17.64 10.39 25.05
N LEU A 177 -16.94 11.28 24.36
CA LEU A 177 -16.66 12.63 24.85
C LEU A 177 -17.94 13.45 25.07
N GLN A 178 -18.92 13.32 24.17
CA GLN A 178 -20.16 14.11 24.20
C GLN A 178 -21.10 13.68 25.33
N ASN A 179 -21.31 12.38 25.53
CA ASN A 179 -22.34 11.87 26.44
C ASN A 179 -22.05 10.49 27.04
N GLY A 180 -20.81 10.01 26.99
CA GLY A 180 -20.41 8.73 27.58
C GLY A 180 -21.03 7.52 26.87
N LYS A 181 -21.40 7.64 25.58
CA LYS A 181 -21.90 6.53 24.74
C LYS A 181 -20.91 6.24 23.62
N GLY A 182 -21.02 5.08 22.95
CA GLY A 182 -20.25 4.78 21.73
C GLY A 182 -19.06 3.84 21.93
N TYR A 183 -18.80 3.37 23.16
CA TYR A 183 -17.77 2.38 23.49
C TYR A 183 -17.80 1.13 22.60
N ILE A 184 -18.98 0.54 22.37
CA ILE A 184 -19.13 -0.65 21.53
C ILE A 184 -18.73 -0.35 20.08
N SER A 185 -19.25 0.73 19.49
CA SER A 185 -18.94 1.08 18.11
C SER A 185 -17.47 1.47 17.91
N SER A 186 -16.86 2.18 18.87
CA SER A 186 -15.42 2.48 18.82
C SER A 186 -14.58 1.22 19.03
N ALA A 187 -15.02 0.27 19.87
CA ALA A 187 -14.32 -1.00 20.05
C ALA A 187 -14.34 -1.85 18.77
N ILE A 188 -15.50 -1.96 18.12
CA ILE A 188 -15.61 -2.69 16.86
C ILE A 188 -14.70 -2.05 15.79
N ALA A 189 -14.76 -0.74 15.62
CA ALA A 189 -13.92 -0.04 14.65
C ALA A 189 -12.41 -0.18 14.96
N GLY A 190 -12.02 -0.05 16.23
CA GLY A 190 -10.62 -0.16 16.65
C GLY A 190 -10.08 -1.59 16.58
N GLY A 191 -10.89 -2.60 16.88
CA GLY A 191 -10.55 -4.00 16.70
C GLY A 191 -10.40 -4.37 15.22
N ILE A 192 -11.27 -3.86 14.34
CA ILE A 192 -11.14 -3.99 12.89
C ILE A 192 -9.86 -3.31 12.39
N ALA A 193 -9.53 -2.11 12.90
CA ALA A 193 -8.27 -1.43 12.56
C ALA A 193 -7.06 -2.30 12.90
N ALA A 194 -7.03 -2.89 14.10
CA ALA A 194 -6.01 -3.85 14.51
C ALA A 194 -6.00 -5.11 13.63
N GLY A 195 -7.17 -5.51 13.11
CA GLY A 195 -7.35 -6.61 12.17
C GLY A 195 -6.85 -6.34 10.75
N PHE A 196 -6.65 -5.08 10.35
CA PHE A 196 -5.97 -4.73 9.10
C PHE A 196 -4.46 -4.62 9.28
N LYS A 197 -3.99 -4.11 10.43
CA LYS A 197 -2.57 -3.99 10.76
C LYS A 197 -2.40 -3.88 12.27
N TYR A 198 -1.38 -4.52 12.83
CA TYR A 198 -1.18 -4.56 14.29
C TYR A 198 -1.12 -3.16 14.94
N ASN A 199 -0.55 -2.17 14.24
CA ASN A 199 -0.48 -0.79 14.72
C ASN A 199 -1.85 -0.08 14.73
N GLY A 200 -2.89 -0.65 14.13
CA GLY A 200 -4.28 -0.18 14.29
C GLY A 200 -4.82 -0.29 15.71
N ALA A 201 -4.22 -1.16 16.56
CA ALA A 201 -4.52 -1.25 17.98
C ALA A 201 -4.26 0.08 18.72
N LEU A 202 -3.36 0.93 18.20
CA LEU A 202 -3.09 2.26 18.75
C LEU A 202 -4.29 3.21 18.65
N SER A 203 -5.30 2.90 17.83
CA SER A 203 -6.55 3.67 17.81
C SER A 203 -7.32 3.61 19.13
N SER A 204 -7.00 2.66 20.02
CA SER A 204 -7.49 2.63 21.41
C SER A 204 -7.16 3.91 22.20
N ILE A 205 -6.11 4.64 21.80
CA ILE A 205 -5.71 5.91 22.42
C ILE A 205 -6.82 6.95 22.30
N PHE A 206 -7.53 7.02 21.17
CA PHE A 206 -8.68 7.90 21.02
C PHE A 206 -9.74 7.61 22.10
N VAL A 207 -10.09 6.33 22.24
CA VAL A 207 -11.12 5.86 23.18
C VAL A 207 -10.71 6.19 24.61
N PHE A 208 -9.47 5.87 24.98
CA PHE A 208 -8.94 6.12 26.32
C PHE A 208 -8.92 7.61 26.64
N THR A 209 -8.40 8.46 25.75
CA THR A 209 -8.38 9.91 25.92
C THR A 209 -9.79 10.47 26.08
N ALA A 210 -10.73 10.09 25.21
CA ALA A 210 -12.11 10.59 25.29
C ALA A 210 -12.83 10.11 26.56
N HIS A 211 -12.56 8.89 27.01
CA HIS A 211 -13.08 8.35 28.26
C HIS A 211 -12.59 9.19 29.46
N LEU A 212 -11.28 9.44 29.56
CA LEU A 212 -10.72 10.27 30.62
C LEU A 212 -11.31 11.69 30.61
N LEU A 213 -11.35 12.32 29.43
CA LEU A 213 -11.85 13.68 29.28
C LEU A 213 -13.35 13.79 29.56
N PHE A 214 -14.15 12.76 29.24
CA PHE A 214 -15.56 12.72 29.60
C PHE A 214 -15.77 12.79 31.12
N TYR A 215 -15.00 12.03 31.90
CA TYR A 215 -15.06 12.04 33.36
C TYR A 215 -14.53 13.32 33.98
N LEU A 216 -13.46 13.89 33.42
CA LEU A 216 -12.94 15.20 33.82
C LEU A 216 -13.98 16.31 33.57
N LYS A 217 -14.57 16.36 32.36
CA LYS A 217 -15.65 17.29 32.01
C LYS A 217 -16.88 17.13 32.91
N SER A 218 -17.14 15.92 33.40
CA SER A 218 -18.25 15.62 34.30
C SER A 218 -17.94 15.89 35.78
N GLY A 219 -16.77 16.42 36.13
CA GLY A 219 -16.37 16.71 37.52
C GLY A 219 -16.08 15.49 38.40
N LYS A 220 -16.05 14.28 37.81
CA LYS A 220 -15.90 13.00 38.54
C LYS A 220 -14.45 12.59 38.78
N GLY A 221 -13.50 13.27 38.16
CA GLY A 221 -12.06 13.05 38.33
C GLY A 221 -11.49 11.80 37.64
N ILE A 222 -10.16 11.73 37.56
CA ILE A 222 -9.41 10.66 36.86
C ILE A 222 -9.56 9.31 37.57
N LYS A 223 -9.56 9.29 38.91
CA LYS A 223 -9.70 8.04 39.69
C LYS A 223 -10.96 7.28 39.32
N ARG A 224 -12.09 7.98 39.14
CA ARG A 224 -13.35 7.34 38.75
C ARG A 224 -13.32 6.83 37.31
N ALA A 225 -12.64 7.53 36.41
CA ALA A 225 -12.45 7.09 35.04
C ALA A 225 -11.65 5.77 35.01
N LEU A 226 -10.52 5.71 35.71
CA LEU A 226 -9.67 4.51 35.75
C LEU A 226 -10.37 3.30 36.39
N LEU A 227 -11.35 3.52 37.28
CA LEU A 227 -12.13 2.45 37.91
C LEU A 227 -13.41 2.09 37.14
N ASP A 228 -13.75 2.79 36.06
CA ASP A 228 -14.96 2.51 35.28
C ASP A 228 -14.75 1.26 34.41
N LEU A 229 -15.51 0.21 34.69
CA LEU A 229 -15.45 -1.05 33.96
C LEU A 229 -15.64 -0.89 32.44
N LYS A 230 -16.30 0.18 31.98
CA LYS A 230 -16.50 0.45 30.55
C LYS A 230 -15.19 0.48 29.76
N ILE A 231 -14.12 1.08 30.28
CA ILE A 231 -12.88 1.17 29.51
C ILE A 231 -12.24 -0.21 29.30
N TYR A 232 -12.29 -1.06 30.33
CA TYR A 232 -11.78 -2.43 30.28
C TYR A 232 -12.63 -3.31 29.36
N LEU A 233 -13.96 -3.24 29.46
CA LEU A 233 -14.86 -3.97 28.55
C LEU A 233 -14.67 -3.54 27.09
N THR A 234 -14.38 -2.26 26.86
CA THR A 234 -14.06 -1.74 25.53
C THR A 234 -12.76 -2.33 25.01
N GLY A 235 -11.71 -2.38 25.85
CA GLY A 235 -10.44 -3.03 25.50
C GLY A 235 -10.59 -4.52 25.22
N ILE A 236 -11.35 -5.24 26.04
CA ILE A 236 -11.65 -6.67 25.83
C ILE A 236 -12.39 -6.87 24.50
N LEU A 237 -13.42 -6.06 24.22
CA LEU A 237 -14.16 -6.15 22.96
C LEU A 237 -13.28 -5.84 21.74
N MET A 238 -12.39 -4.83 21.82
CA MET A 238 -11.41 -4.56 20.76
C MET A 238 -10.53 -5.78 20.49
N THR A 239 -10.03 -6.42 21.54
CA THR A 239 -9.20 -7.64 21.44
C THR A 239 -9.99 -8.81 20.85
N ILE A 240 -11.24 -9.03 21.27
CA ILE A 240 -12.11 -10.07 20.71
C ILE A 240 -12.31 -9.84 19.21
N ILE A 241 -12.64 -8.62 18.79
CA ILE A 241 -12.85 -8.30 17.37
C ILE A 241 -11.56 -8.52 16.58
N PHE A 242 -10.41 -8.08 17.10
CA PHE A 242 -9.10 -8.36 16.48
C PHE A 242 -8.86 -9.86 16.30
N LEU A 243 -9.07 -10.67 17.33
CA LEU A 243 -8.89 -12.13 17.26
C LEU A 243 -9.89 -12.79 16.32
N VAL A 244 -11.14 -12.34 16.27
CA VAL A 244 -12.15 -12.83 15.29
C VAL A 244 -11.74 -12.52 13.86
N THR A 245 -11.12 -11.36 13.62
CA THR A 245 -10.61 -11.01 12.28
C THR A 245 -9.32 -11.73 11.92
N SER A 246 -8.64 -12.33 12.91
CA SER A 246 -7.35 -13.01 12.75
C SER A 246 -7.25 -14.28 13.61
N PRO A 247 -8.14 -15.28 13.43
CA PRO A 247 -8.23 -16.43 14.32
C PRO A 247 -6.97 -17.30 14.32
N GLY A 248 -6.25 -17.36 13.19
CA GLY A 248 -4.98 -18.09 13.07
C GLY A 248 -3.87 -17.63 14.02
N LEU A 249 -4.00 -16.45 14.66
CA LEU A 249 -3.05 -15.98 15.68
C LEU A 249 -3.12 -16.78 16.98
N ILE A 250 -4.27 -17.41 17.28
CA ILE A 250 -4.50 -18.19 18.50
C ILE A 250 -3.73 -19.52 18.46
N PRO A 251 -3.94 -20.41 17.45
CA PRO A 251 -3.23 -21.69 17.40
C PRO A 251 -1.73 -21.54 17.15
N GLU A 252 -1.29 -20.47 16.48
CA GLU A 252 0.13 -20.22 16.17
C GLU A 252 0.70 -19.00 16.89
N TYR A 253 0.30 -18.83 18.15
CA TYR A 253 0.69 -17.69 18.96
C TYR A 253 2.22 -17.50 19.06
N GLU A 254 2.99 -18.59 19.14
CA GLU A 254 4.46 -18.52 19.17
C GLU A 254 5.05 -17.97 17.87
N THR A 255 4.58 -18.47 16.72
CA THR A 255 4.98 -17.98 15.40
C THR A 255 4.60 -16.51 15.25
N PHE A 256 3.37 -16.16 15.63
CA PHE A 256 2.88 -14.78 15.65
C PHE A 256 3.82 -13.87 16.48
N LEU A 257 4.10 -14.21 17.73
CA LEU A 257 4.98 -13.41 18.59
C LEU A 257 6.38 -13.27 17.99
N LYS A 258 6.94 -14.34 17.44
CA LYS A 258 8.26 -14.31 16.80
C LYS A 258 8.27 -13.35 15.61
N LYS A 259 7.24 -13.37 14.76
CA LYS A 259 7.11 -12.46 13.61
C LYS A 259 6.83 -11.03 14.02
N LEU A 260 6.00 -10.80 15.04
CA LEU A 260 5.75 -9.46 15.59
C LEU A 260 7.04 -8.83 16.14
N LYS A 261 7.81 -9.59 16.93
CA LYS A 261 9.12 -9.15 17.46
C LYS A 261 10.11 -8.87 16.33
N PHE A 262 10.14 -9.72 15.30
CA PHE A 262 10.98 -9.51 14.12
C PHE A 262 10.63 -8.19 13.42
N MET A 263 9.36 -7.90 13.20
CA MET A 263 8.93 -6.65 12.56
C MET A 263 9.22 -5.42 13.41
N ALA A 264 8.99 -5.48 14.71
CA ALA A 264 9.35 -4.40 15.62
C ALA A 264 10.86 -4.12 15.52
N LYS A 265 11.70 -5.16 15.64
CA LYS A 265 13.15 -5.03 15.48
C LYS A 265 13.53 -4.48 14.11
N TRP A 266 12.88 -4.95 13.05
CA TRP A 266 13.11 -4.46 11.69
C TRP A 266 12.81 -2.97 11.60
N ILE A 267 11.66 -2.47 12.04
CA ILE A 267 11.32 -1.03 12.01
C ILE A 267 12.38 -0.18 12.75
N TYR A 268 12.90 -0.67 13.88
CA TYR A 268 13.92 0.06 14.64
C TYR A 268 15.34 -0.01 14.04
N GLN A 269 15.67 -1.05 13.28
CA GLN A 269 17.06 -1.32 12.87
C GLN A 269 17.29 -1.24 11.36
N SER A 270 16.27 -1.50 10.55
CA SER A 270 16.35 -1.48 9.09
C SER A 270 16.69 -0.07 8.62
N GLY A 271 17.77 0.08 7.86
CA GLY A 271 18.17 1.39 7.35
C GLY A 271 18.96 2.24 8.33
N LYS A 272 19.28 1.78 9.55
CA LYS A 272 20.06 2.55 10.52
C LYS A 272 21.41 3.06 9.99
N THR A 273 21.99 2.37 9.00
CA THR A 273 23.25 2.77 8.36
C THR A 273 23.06 3.71 7.15
N ASN A 274 21.86 3.77 6.58
CA ASN A 274 21.64 4.34 5.24
C ASN A 274 20.51 5.38 5.19
N LEU A 275 19.68 5.50 6.24
CA LEU A 275 18.45 6.30 6.27
C LEU A 275 18.39 7.17 7.52
N GLU A 276 17.75 8.33 7.39
CA GLU A 276 17.50 9.27 8.50
C GLU A 276 16.46 8.67 9.48
N ILE A 277 16.52 9.07 10.75
CA ILE A 277 15.51 8.68 11.74
C ILE A 277 14.11 9.14 11.29
N GLY A 278 13.11 8.30 11.55
CA GLY A 278 11.76 8.47 11.02
C GLY A 278 11.13 9.82 11.32
N TRP A 279 11.34 10.42 12.49
CA TRP A 279 10.78 11.75 12.80
C TRP A 279 11.21 12.83 11.80
N LEU A 280 12.44 12.79 11.31
CA LEU A 280 12.93 13.76 10.35
C LEU A 280 12.58 13.32 8.93
N PHE A 281 12.75 12.04 8.61
CA PHE A 281 12.44 11.51 7.28
C PHE A 281 10.96 11.70 6.93
N TYR A 282 10.04 11.41 7.85
CA TYR A 282 8.62 11.54 7.59
C TYR A 282 8.21 13.00 7.38
N LEU A 283 8.78 13.94 8.16
CA LEU A 283 8.50 15.36 7.99
C LEU A 283 9.09 15.92 6.69
N LYS A 284 10.39 15.71 6.48
CA LYS A 284 11.17 16.33 5.39
C LYS A 284 10.97 15.65 4.03
N THR A 285 10.73 14.34 4.03
CA THR A 285 10.71 13.56 2.79
C THR A 285 9.30 13.09 2.48
N THR A 286 8.69 12.35 3.41
CA THR A 286 7.40 11.66 3.16
C THR A 286 6.24 12.65 3.05
N LEU A 287 5.99 13.47 4.07
CA LEU A 287 4.85 14.39 4.12
C LEU A 287 5.02 15.53 3.13
N LEU A 288 6.24 16.10 3.00
CA LEU A 288 6.50 17.14 2.01
C LEU A 288 6.25 16.67 0.58
N SER A 289 6.73 15.48 0.20
CA SER A 289 6.46 14.92 -1.13
C SER A 289 5.02 14.42 -1.26
N GLY A 290 4.44 13.94 -0.17
CA GLY A 290 3.17 13.23 -0.13
C GLY A 290 1.92 14.12 -0.10
N ILE A 291 1.95 15.25 0.59
CA ILE A 291 0.82 16.20 0.66
C ILE A 291 1.20 17.62 0.23
N GLY A 292 2.49 17.89 -0.01
CA GLY A 292 2.98 19.21 -0.40
C GLY A 292 3.22 20.14 0.79
N PHE A 293 4.15 21.08 0.61
CA PHE A 293 4.54 22.05 1.63
C PHE A 293 3.37 22.90 2.16
N PRO A 294 2.51 23.52 1.33
CA PRO A 294 1.50 24.43 1.87
C PRO A 294 0.41 23.71 2.67
N PHE A 295 0.02 22.49 2.26
CA PHE A 295 -0.91 21.67 3.05
C PHE A 295 -0.25 21.24 4.37
N LEU A 296 1.00 20.76 4.34
CA LEU A 296 1.71 20.42 5.57
C LEU A 296 1.80 21.62 6.54
N LEU A 297 2.13 22.81 6.02
CA LEU A 297 2.21 24.04 6.82
C LEU A 297 0.87 24.38 7.46
N LEU A 298 -0.23 24.39 6.70
CA LEU A 298 -1.57 24.61 7.26
C LEU A 298 -1.95 23.57 8.31
N SER A 299 -1.53 22.32 8.12
CA SER A 299 -1.78 21.23 9.08
C SER A 299 -1.02 21.45 10.38
N LEU A 300 0.24 21.91 10.30
CA LEU A 300 1.07 22.25 11.47
C LEU A 300 0.54 23.49 12.21
N ILE A 301 0.11 24.52 11.48
CA ILE A 301 -0.55 25.70 12.10
C ILE A 301 -1.84 25.27 12.79
N GLY A 302 -2.65 24.44 12.14
CA GLY A 302 -3.87 23.90 12.75
C GLY A 302 -3.60 23.04 13.99
N PHE A 303 -2.54 22.23 13.97
CA PHE A 303 -2.07 21.47 15.12
C PHE A 303 -1.70 22.41 16.29
N LEU A 304 -0.88 23.43 16.04
CA LEU A 304 -0.45 24.40 17.05
C LEU A 304 -1.63 25.22 17.59
N TYR A 305 -2.57 25.62 16.73
CA TYR A 305 -3.80 26.31 17.12
C TYR A 305 -4.69 25.43 18.02
N MET A 306 -4.82 24.14 17.70
CA MET A 306 -5.55 23.17 18.52
C MET A 306 -4.88 22.92 19.87
N LEU A 307 -3.54 22.90 19.91
CA LEU A 307 -2.80 22.89 21.16
C LEU A 307 -3.12 24.16 21.95
N TYR A 308 -2.94 25.35 21.38
CA TYR A 308 -3.19 26.64 22.07
C TYR A 308 -4.61 26.75 22.65
N ARG A 309 -5.62 26.26 21.95
CA ARG A 309 -7.02 26.30 22.40
C ARG A 309 -7.37 25.32 23.52
N HIS A 310 -6.66 24.20 23.59
CA HIS A 310 -6.86 23.14 24.59
C HIS A 310 -8.31 22.66 24.77
N LYS A 311 -9.16 22.64 23.73
CA LYS A 311 -10.52 22.08 23.87
C LYS A 311 -10.44 20.56 23.99
N TYR A 312 -11.42 19.95 24.66
CA TYR A 312 -11.44 18.50 24.82
C TYR A 312 -11.49 17.76 23.48
N GLU A 313 -12.24 18.30 22.52
CA GLU A 313 -12.30 17.83 21.14
C GLU A 313 -10.92 17.83 20.47
N ASP A 314 -10.15 18.89 20.72
CA ASP A 314 -8.81 19.09 20.19
C ASP A 314 -7.86 18.01 20.76
N ILE A 315 -7.88 17.81 22.09
CA ILE A 315 -7.04 16.80 22.77
C ILE A 315 -7.36 15.38 22.27
N VAL A 316 -8.63 15.03 22.10
CA VAL A 316 -9.01 13.71 21.57
C VAL A 316 -8.45 13.53 20.15
N LEU A 317 -8.66 14.49 19.25
CA LEU A 317 -8.21 14.31 17.87
C LEU A 317 -6.69 14.34 17.71
N LEU A 318 -5.97 15.04 18.58
CA LEU A 318 -4.51 15.07 18.61
C LEU A 318 -3.89 13.78 19.17
N SER A 319 -4.58 13.06 20.06
CA SER A 319 -3.95 12.03 20.90
C SER A 319 -3.32 10.88 20.12
N PHE A 320 -4.07 10.25 19.20
CA PHE A 320 -3.53 9.17 18.39
C PHE A 320 -2.49 9.65 17.36
N PRO A 321 -2.73 10.67 16.51
CA PRO A 321 -1.75 11.06 15.50
C PRO A 321 -0.42 11.50 16.12
N LEU A 322 -0.47 12.22 17.25
CA LEU A 322 0.74 12.62 17.99
C LEU A 322 1.49 11.40 18.54
N PHE A 323 0.79 10.51 19.25
CA PHE A 323 1.42 9.30 19.79
C PHE A 323 1.98 8.41 18.67
N TYR A 324 1.20 8.20 17.63
CA TYR A 324 1.57 7.37 16.48
C TYR A 324 2.81 7.91 15.78
N TYR A 325 2.88 9.23 15.53
CA TYR A 325 4.04 9.87 14.91
C TYR A 325 5.30 9.73 15.77
N ILE A 326 5.18 9.99 17.09
CA ILE A 326 6.29 9.83 18.04
C ILE A 326 6.78 8.38 18.05
N TYR A 327 5.86 7.42 18.10
CA TYR A 327 6.19 5.99 18.16
C TYR A 327 6.84 5.50 16.86
N ILE A 328 6.22 5.73 15.72
CA ILE A 328 6.69 5.20 14.43
C ILE A 328 7.94 5.93 13.92
N GLY A 329 8.09 7.21 14.28
CA GLY A 329 9.24 8.03 13.91
C GLY A 329 10.51 7.72 14.70
N ASN A 330 10.43 6.93 15.78
CA ASN A 330 11.60 6.44 16.51
C ASN A 330 12.33 5.28 15.79
N GLY A 331 11.84 4.86 14.62
CA GLY A 331 12.45 3.82 13.80
C GLY A 331 13.26 4.36 12.61
N TYR A 332 13.99 3.47 11.95
CA TYR A 332 14.72 3.73 10.70
C TYR A 332 14.09 3.01 9.49
N GLY A 333 13.12 2.10 9.72
CA GLY A 333 12.30 1.46 8.69
C GLY A 333 11.23 2.40 8.14
N VAL A 334 11.67 3.40 7.39
CA VAL A 334 10.89 4.59 7.02
C VAL A 334 10.08 4.45 5.73
N PHE A 335 9.07 3.59 5.72
CA PHE A 335 8.15 3.51 4.59
C PHE A 335 7.19 4.71 4.53
N SER A 336 6.93 5.24 3.34
CA SER A 336 6.01 6.38 3.18
C SER A 336 4.59 6.05 3.63
N ARG A 337 4.17 4.80 3.41
CA ARG A 337 2.84 4.30 3.80
C ARG A 337 2.55 4.40 5.31
N TYR A 338 3.58 4.50 6.14
CA TYR A 338 3.39 4.71 7.58
C TYR A 338 2.78 6.07 7.90
N MET A 339 2.85 7.06 7.02
CA MET A 339 2.21 8.36 7.26
C MET A 339 0.74 8.41 6.80
N ILE A 340 0.24 7.44 6.04
CA ILE A 340 -1.15 7.44 5.55
C ILE A 340 -2.18 7.55 6.69
N PRO A 341 -2.05 6.81 7.82
CA PRO A 341 -3.04 6.85 8.89
C PRO A 341 -3.24 8.23 9.53
N ILE A 342 -2.27 9.14 9.41
CA ILE A 342 -2.36 10.49 9.98
C ILE A 342 -2.85 11.54 8.97
N ILE A 343 -2.84 11.27 7.66
CA ILE A 343 -3.22 12.25 6.61
C ILE A 343 -4.64 12.78 6.81
N PRO A 344 -5.69 11.96 7.08
CA PRO A 344 -7.02 12.49 7.33
C PRO A 344 -7.07 13.45 8.52
N PHE A 345 -6.25 13.21 9.55
CA PHE A 345 -6.19 14.06 10.73
C PHE A 345 -5.43 15.37 10.46
N LEU A 346 -4.34 15.32 9.67
CA LEU A 346 -3.69 16.53 9.17
C LEU A 346 -4.66 17.41 8.35
N ALA A 347 -5.48 16.77 7.50
CA ALA A 347 -6.56 17.45 6.78
C ALA A 347 -7.58 18.08 7.73
N ILE A 348 -7.94 17.40 8.82
CA ILE A 348 -8.83 17.92 9.86
C ILE A 348 -8.23 19.12 10.59
N TYR A 349 -6.94 19.09 10.92
CA TYR A 349 -6.26 20.19 11.62
C TYR A 349 -6.22 21.44 10.75
N ALA A 350 -5.79 21.30 9.50
CA ALA A 350 -5.79 22.38 8.51
C ALA A 350 -7.22 22.89 8.26
N GLY A 351 -8.17 21.99 8.07
CA GLY A 351 -9.57 22.34 7.82
C GLY A 351 -10.21 23.10 8.98
N ASN A 352 -9.97 22.68 10.22
CA ASN A 352 -10.45 23.37 11.42
C ASN A 352 -9.83 24.77 11.56
N PHE A 353 -8.53 24.94 11.26
CA PHE A 353 -7.91 26.26 11.26
C PHE A 353 -8.49 27.19 10.18
N LEU A 354 -8.74 26.68 8.98
CA LEU A 354 -9.37 27.47 7.90
C LEU A 354 -10.79 27.93 8.27
N VAL A 355 -11.51 27.21 9.14
CA VAL A 355 -12.81 27.64 9.66
C VAL A 355 -12.70 28.90 10.49
N GLU A 356 -11.66 29.05 11.31
CA GLU A 356 -11.46 30.25 12.14
C GLU A 356 -11.37 31.50 11.24
N ILE A 357 -10.55 31.43 10.19
CA ILE A 357 -10.41 32.51 9.20
C ILE A 357 -11.71 32.72 8.42
N TYR A 358 -12.41 31.62 8.08
CA TYR A 358 -13.65 31.68 7.29
C TYR A 358 -14.81 32.33 8.05
N GLN A 359 -14.85 32.19 9.38
CA GLN A 359 -15.93 32.66 10.25
C GLN A 359 -15.71 34.08 10.81
N GLU A 360 -14.71 34.81 10.32
CA GLU A 360 -14.50 36.23 10.69
C GLU A 360 -15.79 37.06 10.52
N LYS A 361 -15.99 38.00 11.45
CA LYS A 361 -17.21 38.84 11.54
C LYS A 361 -16.98 40.23 10.94
N GLY A 362 -18.07 40.95 10.67
CA GLY A 362 -18.03 42.35 10.20
C GLY A 362 -17.51 42.51 8.77
N ILE A 363 -16.83 43.64 8.49
CA ILE A 363 -16.25 43.98 7.17
C ILE A 363 -15.22 42.92 6.73
N LEU A 364 -14.59 42.23 7.68
CA LEU A 364 -13.61 41.18 7.42
C LEU A 364 -14.24 39.87 6.92
N LYS A 365 -15.55 39.65 7.09
CA LYS A 365 -16.23 38.41 6.67
C LYS A 365 -16.00 38.04 5.20
N LYS A 366 -16.06 39.03 4.29
CA LYS A 366 -15.80 38.77 2.85
C LYS A 366 -14.32 38.44 2.62
N LYS A 367 -13.41 39.11 3.35
CA LYS A 367 -11.96 38.87 3.28
C LYS A 367 -11.60 37.48 3.81
N GLY A 368 -12.07 37.10 4.99
CA GLY A 368 -11.85 35.79 5.59
C GLY A 368 -12.27 34.64 4.68
N LYS A 369 -13.44 34.73 4.03
CA LYS A 369 -13.87 33.75 3.03
C LYS A 369 -12.90 33.62 1.85
N ILE A 370 -12.49 34.74 1.27
CA ILE A 370 -11.55 34.76 0.12
C ILE A 370 -10.21 34.18 0.54
N VAL A 371 -9.69 34.57 1.71
CA VAL A 371 -8.42 34.08 2.25
C VAL A 371 -8.48 32.57 2.50
N SER A 372 -9.50 32.06 3.19
CA SER A 372 -9.62 30.62 3.44
C SER A 372 -9.70 29.79 2.16
N VAL A 373 -10.46 30.25 1.15
CA VAL A 373 -10.54 29.57 -0.15
C VAL A 373 -9.21 29.64 -0.88
N THR A 374 -8.53 30.78 -0.85
CA THR A 374 -7.22 30.95 -1.50
C THR A 374 -6.16 30.03 -0.87
N LEU A 375 -6.09 29.99 0.46
CA LEU A 375 -5.18 29.10 1.20
C LEU A 375 -5.51 27.63 0.92
N LEU A 376 -6.79 27.26 0.88
CA LEU A 376 -7.22 25.91 0.51
C LEU A 376 -6.73 25.55 -0.91
N THR A 377 -6.93 26.44 -1.88
CA THR A 377 -6.49 26.22 -3.27
C THR A 377 -4.97 26.08 -3.36
N ILE A 378 -4.21 26.95 -2.69
CA ILE A 378 -2.74 26.88 -2.63
C ILE A 378 -2.27 25.55 -2.01
N ALA A 379 -2.97 25.07 -0.97
CA ALA A 379 -2.66 23.79 -0.34
C ALA A 379 -2.95 22.59 -1.24
N ILE A 380 -4.01 22.64 -2.05
CA ILE A 380 -4.41 21.54 -2.93
C ILE A 380 -3.49 21.40 -4.14
N ILE A 381 -3.09 22.51 -4.78
CA ILE A 381 -2.45 22.49 -6.10
C ILE A 381 -1.20 21.57 -6.17
N PRO A 382 -0.18 21.70 -5.30
CA PRO A 382 1.03 20.87 -5.43
C PRO A 382 0.74 19.37 -5.29
N SER A 383 -0.14 19.03 -4.36
CA SER A 383 -0.56 17.66 -4.10
C SER A 383 -1.34 17.09 -5.30
N LEU A 384 -2.30 17.85 -5.83
CA LEU A 384 -3.05 17.45 -7.03
C LEU A 384 -2.12 17.26 -8.23
N LEU A 385 -1.13 18.14 -8.45
CA LEU A 385 -0.16 18.01 -9.54
C LEU A 385 0.67 16.72 -9.41
N ASN A 386 1.11 16.37 -8.20
CA ASN A 386 1.83 15.12 -7.96
C ASN A 386 0.94 13.90 -8.22
N ALA A 387 -0.34 13.93 -7.81
CA ALA A 387 -1.29 12.87 -8.10
C ALA A 387 -1.48 12.66 -9.59
N VAL A 388 -1.78 13.72 -10.34
CA VAL A 388 -1.98 13.65 -11.80
C VAL A 388 -0.72 13.16 -12.51
N LYS A 389 0.48 13.66 -12.15
CA LYS A 389 1.74 13.20 -12.75
C LYS A 389 1.99 11.71 -12.47
N CYS A 390 1.71 11.27 -11.24
CA CYS A 390 1.84 9.86 -10.87
C CYS A 390 0.86 8.98 -11.67
N ASP A 391 -0.42 9.36 -11.74
CA ASP A 391 -1.45 8.60 -12.46
C ASP A 391 -1.18 8.51 -13.97
N ILE A 392 -0.66 9.60 -14.56
CA ILE A 392 -0.19 9.61 -15.96
C ILE A 392 0.91 8.56 -16.15
N LEU A 393 1.92 8.53 -15.29
CA LEU A 393 3.02 7.57 -15.37
C LEU A 393 2.56 6.15 -15.09
N MET A 394 1.69 5.94 -14.11
CA MET A 394 1.08 4.64 -13.79
C MET A 394 0.27 4.07 -14.96
N SER A 395 -0.29 4.95 -15.80
CA SER A 395 -1.02 4.58 -17.02
C SER A 395 -0.09 4.22 -18.20
N LYS A 396 1.22 4.46 -18.08
CA LYS A 396 2.20 4.07 -19.10
C LYS A 396 2.65 2.63 -18.90
N LYS A 397 3.12 2.04 -20.00
CA LYS A 397 3.63 0.67 -20.02
C LYS A 397 4.95 0.59 -19.25
N ASP A 398 5.04 -0.37 -18.34
CA ASP A 398 6.24 -0.58 -17.52
C ASP A 398 7.41 -1.13 -18.36
N THR A 399 8.64 -0.69 -18.08
CA THR A 399 9.84 -1.14 -18.81
C THR A 399 10.02 -2.65 -18.78
N ARG A 400 9.56 -3.34 -17.72
CA ARG A 400 9.60 -4.82 -17.63
C ARG A 400 8.65 -5.47 -18.63
N ILE A 401 7.51 -4.85 -18.91
CA ILE A 401 6.57 -5.35 -19.92
C ILE A 401 7.15 -5.07 -21.32
N GLU A 402 7.67 -3.86 -21.55
CA GLU A 402 8.31 -3.52 -22.83
C GLU A 402 9.49 -4.44 -23.14
N ALA A 403 10.32 -4.73 -22.14
CA ALA A 403 11.43 -5.67 -22.28
C ALA A 403 10.94 -7.08 -22.58
N ARG A 404 9.92 -7.57 -21.87
CA ARG A 404 9.31 -8.89 -22.11
C ARG A 404 8.85 -9.02 -23.57
N GLU A 405 8.03 -8.09 -24.04
CA GLU A 405 7.47 -8.16 -25.40
C GLU A 405 8.55 -8.02 -26.47
N TRP A 406 9.58 -7.20 -26.23
CA TRP A 406 10.70 -7.13 -27.15
C TRP A 406 11.47 -8.45 -27.21
N ILE A 407 11.72 -9.09 -26.07
CA ILE A 407 12.35 -10.42 -26.01
C ILE A 407 11.52 -11.43 -26.80
N GLU A 408 10.22 -11.52 -26.51
CA GLU A 408 9.28 -12.43 -27.18
C GLU A 408 9.23 -12.24 -28.71
N ASN A 409 9.46 -11.02 -29.20
CA ASN A 409 9.45 -10.71 -30.63
C ASN A 409 10.82 -10.80 -31.32
N ASN A 410 11.93 -10.76 -30.59
CA ASN A 410 13.27 -10.59 -31.19
C ASN A 410 14.26 -11.70 -30.82
N ILE A 411 14.04 -12.42 -29.72
CA ILE A 411 14.91 -13.52 -29.27
C ILE A 411 14.21 -14.84 -29.59
N PRO A 412 14.81 -15.73 -30.42
CA PRO A 412 14.21 -17.01 -30.76
C PRO A 412 13.83 -17.83 -29.53
N PHE A 413 12.64 -18.45 -29.55
CA PHE A 413 12.26 -19.42 -28.50
C PHE A 413 13.28 -20.56 -28.42
N GLY A 414 13.53 -21.08 -27.21
CA GLY A 414 14.60 -22.05 -26.94
C GLY A 414 15.97 -21.43 -26.66
N SER A 415 16.15 -20.12 -26.87
CA SER A 415 17.39 -19.44 -26.46
C SER A 415 17.59 -19.51 -24.94
N ARG A 416 18.86 -19.60 -24.51
CA ARG A 416 19.22 -19.60 -23.09
C ARG A 416 19.50 -18.19 -22.57
N ILE A 417 18.68 -17.75 -21.62
CA ILE A 417 18.68 -16.38 -21.09
C ILE A 417 19.09 -16.36 -19.61
N TYR A 418 20.09 -15.55 -19.27
CA TYR A 418 20.44 -15.28 -17.87
C TYR A 418 19.83 -13.96 -17.39
N LEU A 419 19.01 -14.01 -16.35
CA LEU A 419 18.39 -12.86 -15.69
C LEU A 419 19.21 -12.46 -14.47
N TYR A 420 20.08 -11.46 -14.65
CA TYR A 420 20.94 -10.94 -13.59
C TYR A 420 20.23 -9.83 -12.80
N SER A 421 19.80 -10.15 -11.58
CA SER A 421 19.26 -9.15 -10.64
C SER A 421 19.24 -9.65 -9.19
N SER A 422 19.39 -8.73 -8.24
CA SER A 422 19.21 -8.98 -6.80
C SER A 422 17.78 -9.42 -6.44
N TYR A 423 16.78 -8.92 -7.18
CA TYR A 423 15.37 -9.15 -6.89
C TYR A 423 14.56 -9.43 -8.16
N LYS A 424 13.54 -10.28 -8.03
CA LYS A 424 12.59 -10.58 -9.11
C LYS A 424 11.79 -9.36 -9.56
N TYR A 425 11.70 -8.32 -8.72
CA TYR A 425 11.03 -7.06 -9.04
C TYR A 425 11.74 -6.24 -10.13
N ASN A 426 13.04 -6.46 -10.40
CA ASN A 426 13.79 -5.65 -11.38
C ASN A 426 13.79 -6.20 -12.80
N ILE A 427 13.21 -7.37 -13.05
CA ILE A 427 13.39 -8.11 -14.30
C ILE A 427 12.05 -8.40 -14.99
N PRO A 428 12.04 -8.56 -16.33
CA PRO A 428 10.84 -8.96 -17.05
C PRO A 428 10.40 -10.35 -16.59
N TYR A 429 9.08 -10.55 -16.50
CA TYR A 429 8.50 -11.87 -16.28
C TYR A 429 8.29 -12.55 -17.63
N LEU A 430 9.22 -13.43 -18.02
CA LEU A 430 9.17 -14.15 -19.29
C LEU A 430 8.28 -15.39 -19.21
N GLU A 431 7.63 -15.73 -20.33
CA GLU A 431 6.87 -16.98 -20.43
C GLU A 431 7.73 -18.21 -20.14
N ARG A 432 7.10 -19.16 -19.46
CA ARG A 432 7.79 -20.32 -18.89
C ARG A 432 7.56 -21.53 -19.76
N GLY A 433 8.66 -22.24 -20.01
CA GLY A 433 8.62 -23.55 -20.63
C GLY A 433 8.22 -24.67 -19.71
N LYS A 434 7.95 -25.82 -20.33
CA LYS A 434 7.73 -27.10 -19.63
C LYS A 434 8.87 -27.41 -18.66
N GLU A 435 10.13 -27.18 -19.06
CA GLU A 435 11.29 -27.47 -18.21
C GLU A 435 11.40 -26.53 -17.00
N ALA A 436 11.17 -25.23 -17.20
CA ALA A 436 11.15 -24.26 -16.11
C ALA A 436 10.05 -24.58 -15.08
N ILE A 437 8.86 -24.99 -15.56
CA ILE A 437 7.76 -25.41 -14.71
C ILE A 437 8.07 -26.71 -13.98
N ASN A 438 8.65 -27.72 -14.66
CA ASN A 438 9.07 -28.97 -14.03
C ASN A 438 10.13 -28.74 -12.94
N ARG A 439 11.05 -27.79 -13.15
CA ARG A 439 12.03 -27.40 -12.13
C ARG A 439 11.37 -26.72 -10.93
N GLU A 440 10.36 -25.89 -11.14
CA GLU A 440 9.60 -25.31 -10.03
C GLU A 440 8.78 -26.38 -9.29
N ILE A 441 8.17 -27.33 -10.01
CA ILE A 441 7.49 -28.49 -9.41
C ILE A 441 8.47 -29.24 -8.49
N SER A 442 9.68 -29.58 -8.96
CA SER A 442 10.63 -30.32 -8.13
C SER A 442 11.11 -29.50 -6.92
N ILE A 443 11.27 -28.18 -7.07
CA ILE A 443 11.55 -27.27 -5.94
C ILE A 443 10.40 -27.30 -4.94
N PHE A 444 9.16 -27.17 -5.39
CA PHE A 444 7.99 -27.16 -4.51
C PHE A 444 7.78 -28.51 -3.84
N GLU A 445 8.00 -29.62 -4.53
CA GLU A 445 7.97 -30.98 -3.95
C GLU A 445 9.02 -31.12 -2.84
N LYS A 446 10.26 -30.65 -3.09
CA LYS A 446 11.33 -30.64 -2.08
C LYS A 446 11.02 -29.72 -0.91
N VAL A 447 10.34 -28.60 -1.14
CA VAL A 447 9.93 -27.70 -0.06
C VAL A 447 8.80 -28.32 0.76
N LEU A 448 7.83 -28.97 0.11
CA LEU A 448 6.74 -29.69 0.78
C LEU A 448 7.24 -30.89 1.60
N SER A 449 8.25 -31.62 1.10
CA SER A 449 8.84 -32.74 1.86
C SER A 449 9.56 -32.28 3.13
N ASN A 450 10.08 -31.04 3.13
CA ASN A 450 10.87 -30.50 4.23
C ASN A 450 10.08 -29.60 5.18
N ASN A 451 8.90 -29.11 4.77
CA ASN A 451 8.01 -28.28 5.57
C ASN A 451 6.58 -28.42 5.06
N ASN A 452 5.61 -28.52 5.98
CA ASN A 452 4.19 -28.67 5.69
C ASN A 452 3.55 -27.34 5.21
N ARG A 453 4.12 -26.72 4.17
CA ARG A 453 3.65 -25.46 3.59
C ARG A 453 2.64 -25.75 2.49
N ASN A 454 1.40 -26.00 2.90
CA ASN A 454 0.25 -26.30 2.04
C ASN A 454 0.08 -25.32 0.86
N HIS A 455 0.59 -24.08 0.92
CA HIS A 455 0.48 -23.13 -0.20
C HIS A 455 1.20 -23.58 -1.46
N TYR A 456 2.32 -24.28 -1.33
CA TYR A 456 3.03 -24.84 -2.49
C TYR A 456 2.26 -26.00 -3.14
N ARG A 457 1.37 -26.66 -2.40
CA ARG A 457 0.54 -27.76 -2.93
C ARG A 457 -0.44 -27.28 -3.99
N LEU A 458 -1.09 -26.13 -3.75
CA LEU A 458 -2.02 -25.55 -4.73
C LEU A 458 -1.31 -25.16 -6.03
N TYR A 459 -0.11 -24.58 -5.93
CA TYR A 459 0.73 -24.30 -7.09
C TYR A 459 1.12 -25.58 -7.82
N LEU A 460 1.57 -26.60 -7.09
CA LEU A 460 1.93 -27.89 -7.64
C LEU A 460 0.77 -28.55 -8.39
N ASP A 461 -0.41 -28.61 -7.79
CA ASP A 461 -1.60 -29.21 -8.40
C ASP A 461 -2.02 -28.41 -9.65
N SER A 462 -1.91 -27.09 -9.59
CA SER A 462 -2.18 -26.21 -10.74
C SER A 462 -1.17 -26.44 -11.88
N TYR A 463 0.13 -26.51 -11.59
CA TYR A 463 1.16 -26.80 -12.59
C TYR A 463 1.02 -28.21 -13.18
N ARG A 464 0.76 -29.22 -12.34
CA ARG A 464 0.50 -30.60 -12.80
C ARG A 464 -0.71 -30.67 -13.71
N TYR A 465 -1.79 -29.95 -13.37
CA TYR A 465 -2.96 -29.85 -14.24
C TYR A 465 -2.62 -29.18 -15.58
N MET A 466 -1.89 -28.06 -15.57
CA MET A 466 -1.49 -27.35 -16.79
C MET A 466 -0.65 -28.24 -17.72
N LEU A 467 0.28 -29.02 -17.15
CA LEU A 467 1.06 -30.02 -17.89
C LEU A 467 0.16 -31.12 -18.47
N LYS A 468 -0.78 -31.66 -17.68
CA LYS A 468 -1.71 -32.71 -18.10
C LYS A 468 -2.64 -32.26 -19.24
N LYS A 469 -3.08 -30.99 -19.23
CA LYS A 469 -3.99 -30.43 -20.26
C LYS A 469 -3.28 -29.83 -21.46
N GLY A 470 -1.94 -29.84 -21.50
CA GLY A 470 -1.19 -29.24 -22.61
C GLY A 470 -1.33 -27.72 -22.73
N ILE A 471 -1.71 -27.04 -21.63
CA ILE A 471 -1.91 -25.57 -21.60
C ILE A 471 -0.55 -24.85 -21.67
N ILE A 472 0.51 -25.47 -21.15
CA ILE A 472 1.87 -24.93 -21.25
C ILE A 472 2.35 -25.16 -22.68
N PRO A 473 2.83 -24.12 -23.39
CA PRO A 473 3.37 -24.27 -24.73
C PRO A 473 4.49 -25.31 -24.70
N LEU A 474 4.25 -26.46 -25.35
CA LEU A 474 5.14 -27.62 -25.31
C LEU A 474 6.47 -27.41 -26.07
N ARG A 475 6.62 -26.31 -26.83
CA ARG A 475 7.80 -26.05 -27.68
C ARG A 475 8.32 -24.61 -27.78
N ASN A 476 7.58 -23.57 -27.38
CA ASN A 476 7.98 -22.18 -27.62
C ASN A 476 8.12 -21.37 -26.31
N SER A 477 9.24 -21.52 -25.62
CA SER A 477 9.49 -20.80 -24.36
C SER A 477 10.98 -20.60 -24.13
N TYR A 478 11.34 -19.69 -23.22
CA TYR A 478 12.73 -19.45 -22.85
C TYR A 478 13.21 -20.40 -21.75
N GLU A 479 14.43 -20.91 -21.89
CA GLU A 479 15.19 -21.47 -20.78
C GLU A 479 15.88 -20.29 -20.07
N TYR A 480 15.48 -19.98 -18.84
CA TYR A 480 16.08 -18.87 -18.11
C TYR A 480 16.56 -19.23 -16.69
N ILE A 481 17.64 -18.57 -16.29
CA ILE A 481 18.24 -18.67 -14.95
C ILE A 481 18.15 -17.30 -14.30
N PHE A 482 17.64 -17.25 -13.07
CA PHE A 482 17.62 -16.04 -12.25
C PHE A 482 18.64 -16.16 -11.13
N SER A 483 19.59 -15.23 -11.07
CA SER A 483 20.62 -15.18 -10.04
C SER A 483 21.23 -13.78 -9.95
N ASN A 484 21.71 -13.42 -8.76
CA ASN A 484 22.48 -12.21 -8.51
C ASN A 484 24.00 -12.46 -8.46
N ASN A 485 24.43 -13.71 -8.65
CA ASN A 485 25.82 -14.15 -8.65
C ASN A 485 26.13 -14.76 -10.02
N PHE A 486 26.48 -13.90 -10.98
CA PHE A 486 26.86 -14.28 -12.33
C PHE A 486 28.38 -14.29 -12.47
N THR A 487 28.93 -15.40 -12.96
CA THR A 487 30.35 -15.57 -13.25
C THR A 487 30.57 -15.88 -14.72
N GLU A 488 31.81 -15.81 -15.20
CA GLU A 488 32.12 -16.14 -16.60
C GLU A 488 31.95 -17.64 -16.88
N GLU A 489 32.19 -18.51 -15.89
CA GLU A 489 31.97 -19.96 -16.00
C GLU A 489 30.50 -20.31 -16.26
N ASP A 490 29.57 -19.49 -15.76
CA ASP A 490 28.14 -19.68 -15.99
C ASP A 490 27.78 -19.61 -17.49
N ILE A 491 28.55 -18.87 -18.29
CA ILE A 491 28.34 -18.74 -19.75
C ILE A 491 28.43 -20.11 -20.41
N GLU A 492 29.51 -20.85 -20.17
CA GLU A 492 29.70 -22.18 -20.76
C GLU A 492 28.84 -23.24 -20.06
N LYS A 493 28.77 -23.18 -18.72
CA LYS A 493 28.02 -24.13 -17.90
C LYS A 493 26.55 -24.20 -18.27
N TYR A 494 25.92 -23.03 -18.47
CA TYR A 494 24.52 -22.93 -18.83
C TYR A 494 24.31 -22.55 -20.30
N LYS A 495 25.38 -22.54 -21.11
CA LYS A 495 25.35 -22.23 -22.55
C LYS A 495 24.55 -20.96 -22.84
N ILE A 496 24.86 -19.88 -22.10
CA ILE A 496 24.10 -18.63 -22.10
C ILE A 496 24.27 -17.90 -23.43
N GLU A 497 23.17 -17.55 -24.06
CA GLU A 497 23.16 -16.78 -25.33
C GLU A 497 22.84 -15.31 -25.08
N TYR A 498 22.00 -15.03 -24.08
CA TYR A 498 21.58 -13.67 -23.75
C TYR A 498 21.67 -13.40 -22.25
N LEU A 499 22.08 -12.18 -21.91
CA LEU A 499 22.13 -11.69 -20.54
C LEU A 499 21.19 -10.49 -20.42
N ILE A 500 20.31 -10.51 -19.42
CA ILE A 500 19.39 -9.42 -19.11
C ILE A 500 19.72 -8.91 -17.72
N THR A 501 19.93 -7.60 -17.61
CA THR A 501 20.26 -6.97 -16.34
C THR A 501 19.15 -6.01 -15.94
N GLY A 502 18.63 -6.18 -14.73
CA GLY A 502 17.69 -5.25 -14.12
C GLY A 502 18.39 -4.37 -13.09
N ASN A 503 18.44 -3.06 -13.31
CA ASN A 503 19.02 -2.11 -12.36
C ASN A 503 17.96 -1.13 -11.84
N SER A 504 18.04 -0.84 -10.54
CA SER A 504 17.10 0.02 -9.84
C SER A 504 17.81 1.27 -9.32
N PHE A 505 17.10 2.39 -9.32
CA PHE A 505 17.53 3.61 -8.61
C PHE A 505 17.31 3.52 -7.09
N LEU A 506 16.59 2.48 -6.63
CA LEU A 506 16.35 2.24 -5.21
C LEU A 506 17.54 1.50 -4.61
N LEU A 507 18.16 2.10 -3.58
CA LEU A 507 19.38 1.59 -2.94
C LEU A 507 19.27 0.12 -2.51
N PHE A 508 18.13 -0.30 -1.96
CA PHE A 508 17.95 -1.67 -1.46
C PHE A 508 17.58 -2.69 -2.54
N TYR A 509 17.22 -2.22 -3.73
CA TYR A 509 16.81 -3.09 -4.85
C TYR A 509 17.77 -3.02 -6.03
N SER A 510 18.85 -2.24 -5.95
CA SER A 510 19.85 -2.20 -7.00
C SER A 510 20.62 -3.52 -7.09
N SER A 511 21.00 -3.88 -8.31
CA SER A 511 21.84 -5.05 -8.57
C SER A 511 23.30 -4.59 -8.60
N PRO A 512 24.27 -5.38 -8.09
CA PRO A 512 25.68 -4.98 -8.06
C PRO A 512 26.34 -5.12 -9.45
N ILE A 513 25.79 -4.37 -10.41
CA ILE A 513 26.10 -4.46 -11.84
C ILE A 513 27.58 -4.20 -12.15
N GLU A 514 28.23 -3.39 -11.33
CA GLU A 514 29.66 -3.08 -11.43
C GLU A 514 30.53 -4.33 -11.32
N LYS A 515 30.11 -5.33 -10.53
CA LYS A 515 30.86 -6.59 -10.35
C LYS A 515 30.91 -7.44 -11.61
N VAL A 516 29.86 -7.36 -12.43
CA VAL A 516 29.73 -8.18 -13.66
C VAL A 516 30.07 -7.38 -14.92
N MET A 517 30.18 -6.06 -14.82
CA MET A 517 30.45 -5.18 -15.96
C MET A 517 31.71 -5.55 -16.77
N PRO A 518 32.85 -5.96 -16.15
CA PRO A 518 34.02 -6.40 -16.90
C PRO A 518 33.74 -7.60 -17.82
N ILE A 519 32.97 -8.58 -17.32
CA ILE A 519 32.57 -9.78 -18.07
C ILE A 519 31.64 -9.37 -19.22
N ILE A 520 30.64 -8.51 -18.93
CA ILE A 520 29.70 -7.99 -19.92
C ILE A 520 30.44 -7.30 -21.07
N LYS A 521 31.37 -6.39 -20.76
CA LYS A 521 32.14 -5.65 -21.78
C LYS A 521 32.99 -6.59 -22.66
N ARG A 522 33.57 -7.64 -22.08
CA ARG A 522 34.39 -8.62 -22.80
C ARG A 522 33.54 -9.54 -23.68
N ARG A 523 32.56 -10.23 -23.09
CA ARG A 523 31.86 -11.37 -23.71
C ARG A 523 30.52 -11.02 -24.36
N PHE A 524 29.92 -9.88 -24.05
CA PHE A 524 28.58 -9.52 -24.52
C PHE A 524 28.54 -8.20 -25.28
N ARG A 525 27.58 -8.07 -26.20
CA ARG A 525 27.23 -6.81 -26.89
C ARG A 525 25.84 -6.35 -26.45
N LEU A 526 25.69 -5.06 -26.16
CA LEU A 526 24.39 -4.47 -25.83
C LEU A 526 23.51 -4.45 -27.08
N ILE A 527 22.29 -4.98 -26.99
CA ILE A 527 21.34 -5.02 -28.12
C ILE A 527 20.13 -4.13 -27.89
N LYS A 528 19.70 -3.94 -26.64
CA LYS A 528 18.54 -3.10 -26.31
C LYS A 528 18.60 -2.55 -24.88
N THR A 529 18.09 -1.33 -24.71
CA THR A 529 17.89 -0.68 -23.40
C THR A 529 16.43 -0.23 -23.28
N PHE A 530 15.82 -0.49 -22.13
CA PHE A 530 14.53 0.03 -21.72
C PHE A 530 14.74 0.90 -20.49
N SER A 531 14.56 2.21 -20.64
CA SER A 531 14.73 3.20 -19.58
C SER A 531 13.37 3.75 -19.15
N PRO A 532 13.14 3.94 -17.83
CA PRO A 532 11.99 4.68 -17.34
C PRO A 532 12.18 6.20 -17.45
N LEU A 533 13.40 6.66 -17.72
CA LEU A 533 13.79 8.06 -17.77
C LEU A 533 13.66 8.63 -19.18
N LYS A 534 13.49 9.96 -19.26
CA LYS A 534 13.55 10.71 -20.52
C LYS A 534 14.90 10.54 -21.21
N GLU A 535 14.90 10.74 -22.52
CA GLU A 535 16.11 10.73 -23.35
C GLU A 535 17.18 11.69 -22.76
N ASN A 536 18.44 11.28 -22.79
CA ASN A 536 19.61 11.97 -22.22
C ASN A 536 19.71 12.01 -20.68
N ILE A 537 18.80 11.39 -19.95
CA ILE A 537 18.92 11.27 -18.48
C ILE A 537 19.43 9.87 -18.11
N GLU A 538 20.63 9.79 -17.56
CA GLU A 538 21.21 8.52 -17.08
C GLU A 538 20.79 8.18 -15.65
N LYS A 539 20.66 9.19 -14.79
CA LYS A 539 20.28 9.05 -13.38
C LYS A 539 19.39 10.21 -12.95
N PRO A 540 18.26 9.95 -12.27
CA PRO A 540 17.40 11.03 -11.82
C PRO A 540 18.10 11.85 -10.72
N SER A 541 17.97 13.17 -10.80
CA SER A 541 18.63 14.13 -9.89
C SER A 541 17.66 14.77 -8.91
N LYS A 542 16.39 14.90 -9.29
CA LYS A 542 15.34 15.57 -8.50
C LYS A 542 14.32 14.62 -7.89
N ALA A 543 14.36 13.34 -8.29
CA ALA A 543 13.37 12.36 -7.89
C ALA A 543 13.57 11.93 -6.43
N VAL A 544 12.49 12.00 -5.64
CA VAL A 544 12.47 11.49 -4.28
C VAL A 544 11.75 10.15 -4.30
N PHE A 545 12.43 9.07 -3.91
CA PHE A 545 11.84 7.73 -3.89
C PHE A 545 11.44 7.29 -2.48
N ASP A 546 10.45 6.39 -2.41
CA ASP A 546 10.30 5.50 -1.25
C ASP A 546 11.36 4.40 -1.36
N ILE A 547 12.49 4.60 -0.69
CA ILE A 547 13.71 3.78 -0.89
C ILE A 547 13.48 2.31 -0.52
N LEU A 548 12.49 2.03 0.34
CA LEU A 548 12.16 0.69 0.82
C LEU A 548 11.07 0.01 -0.02
N ASP A 549 10.40 0.71 -0.94
CA ASP A 549 9.27 0.19 -1.73
C ASP A 549 9.64 0.06 -3.22
N ALA A 550 9.69 -1.17 -3.74
CA ALA A 550 10.01 -1.45 -5.15
C ALA A 550 8.80 -1.23 -6.07
N PHE A 551 8.22 -0.03 -6.01
CA PHE A 551 7.17 0.45 -6.91
C PHE A 551 7.75 1.13 -8.18
N TYR A 552 9.02 1.55 -8.14
CA TYR A 552 9.76 2.16 -9.25
C TYR A 552 9.16 3.45 -9.84
N LEU A 553 8.31 4.13 -9.08
CA LEU A 553 7.93 5.52 -9.32
C LEU A 553 8.30 6.37 -8.10
N PRO A 554 8.77 7.61 -8.31
CA PRO A 554 9.11 8.48 -7.21
C PRO A 554 7.85 8.99 -6.47
N LEU A 555 8.04 9.45 -5.24
CA LEU A 555 7.06 10.24 -4.48
C LEU A 555 6.92 11.66 -5.07
N SER A 556 8.00 12.25 -5.55
CA SER A 556 8.00 13.59 -6.15
C SER A 556 9.18 13.74 -7.12
N GLY A 557 9.16 14.77 -7.96
CA GLY A 557 10.20 14.97 -8.98
C GLY A 557 10.02 14.10 -10.23
N PHE A 558 8.77 13.96 -10.69
CA PHE A 558 8.39 13.11 -11.83
C PHE A 558 8.91 13.59 -13.20
N ASP A 559 9.43 14.81 -13.30
CA ASP A 559 9.69 15.47 -14.59
C ASP A 559 10.77 14.77 -15.43
N GLU A 560 11.60 13.93 -14.81
CA GLU A 560 12.66 13.15 -15.46
C GLU A 560 12.19 11.77 -15.96
N PHE A 561 10.94 11.39 -15.69
CA PHE A 561 10.37 10.07 -16.01
C PHE A 561 9.42 10.14 -17.20
N GLU A 562 9.43 9.08 -18.00
CA GLU A 562 8.46 8.86 -19.09
C GLU A 562 7.49 7.73 -18.79
N LYS A 563 7.90 6.76 -17.96
CA LYS A 563 7.16 5.54 -17.67
C LYS A 563 7.66 4.86 -16.38
N PRO A 564 6.94 3.88 -15.82
CA PRO A 564 7.36 3.17 -14.62
C PRO A 564 8.35 2.04 -14.94
N GLY A 565 9.02 1.57 -13.89
CA GLY A 565 9.84 0.36 -13.93
C GLY A 565 11.34 0.63 -13.78
N PRO A 566 12.15 -0.44 -13.62
CA PRO A 566 13.60 -0.36 -13.54
C PRO A 566 14.27 -0.07 -14.90
N LEU A 567 15.56 0.24 -14.88
CA LEU A 567 16.39 0.25 -16.09
C LEU A 567 16.73 -1.19 -16.48
N ILE A 568 16.34 -1.60 -17.68
CA ILE A 568 16.61 -2.95 -18.19
C ILE A 568 17.53 -2.85 -19.40
N LYS A 569 18.59 -3.66 -19.39
CA LYS A 569 19.50 -3.82 -20.53
C LYS A 569 19.55 -5.27 -20.95
N ILE A 570 19.51 -5.49 -22.26
CA ILE A 570 19.57 -6.80 -22.89
C ILE A 570 20.86 -6.87 -23.70
N TYR A 571 21.59 -7.96 -23.50
CA TYR A 571 22.86 -8.22 -24.15
C TYR A 571 22.84 -9.57 -24.86
N ALA A 572 23.49 -9.66 -26.02
CA ALA A 572 23.76 -10.92 -26.71
C ALA A 572 25.22 -11.31 -26.52
N LEU A 573 25.50 -12.61 -26.40
CA LEU A 573 26.87 -13.13 -26.41
C LEU A 573 27.54 -12.72 -27.73
N LYS A 574 28.79 -12.24 -27.67
CA LYS A 574 29.59 -12.01 -28.88
C LYS A 574 29.86 -13.36 -29.52
N LYS A 575 29.62 -13.46 -30.83
CA LYS A 575 30.15 -14.58 -31.61
C LYS A 575 31.62 -14.25 -31.84
N ASP A 576 32.50 -15.20 -31.53
CA ASP A 576 33.93 -15.12 -31.85
C ASP A 576 34.15 -15.03 -33.36
#